data_AF-A0A4U3F1T9-F1
#
_entry.id   AF-A0A4U3F1T9-F1
#
_cell.length_a   1.000
_cell.length_b   1.000
_cell.length_c   1.000
_cell.angle_alpha   90.00
_cell.angle_beta   90.00
_cell.angle_gamma   90.00
#
_symmetry.space_group_name_H-M   'P 1'
#
loop_
_entity.id
_entity.type
_entity.pdbx_description
1 polymer ?
#
loop_
_entity_poly.entity_id
_entity_poly.type
_entity_poly.pdbx_seq_one_letter_code
_entity_poly.pdbx_strand_id
1 'polypeptide(L)'
;MNRLTIKKTVIDNQELIAIKRYFTKLSSEANMHFQSVFIDFEGYDDVLEQVYEVKEIRTWVSSLFDAFPYLLYFITPLYNNDLLLIACLCDTETFIDAEHLKTNQEYDQQHIDIFLTAPKMALDLKMKRSNYEHINMALQRFQYLSKDRHATPIIMNRLESNISII
;
A
#
# COMPACT_ATOMS: atom_id res chain seq x y z
N MET A 1 -1.50 8.74 -14.22
CA MET A 1 -1.52 7.91 -13.01
C MET A 1 -2.77 7.06 -13.05
N ASN A 2 -2.64 5.75 -12.89
CA ASN A 2 -3.76 4.80 -12.93
C ASN A 2 -4.31 4.65 -11.52
N ARG A 3 -5.59 4.97 -11.29
CA ARG A 3 -6.25 4.73 -10.00
C ARG A 3 -6.95 3.37 -10.03
N LEU A 4 -6.71 2.54 -9.02
CA LEU A 4 -7.35 1.24 -8.82
C LEU A 4 -8.12 1.28 -7.51
N THR A 5 -9.44 1.40 -7.62
CA THR A 5 -10.34 1.44 -6.47
C THR A 5 -10.79 0.03 -6.10
N ILE A 6 -10.52 -0.37 -4.86
CA ILE A 6 -10.89 -1.65 -4.28
C ILE A 6 -12.13 -1.44 -3.41
N LYS A 7 -13.26 -2.00 -3.84
CA LYS A 7 -14.51 -1.91 -3.09
C LYS A 7 -14.49 -2.82 -1.87
N LYS A 8 -15.12 -2.42 -0.78
CA LYS A 8 -15.34 -3.24 0.42
C LYS A 8 -15.86 -4.65 0.10
N THR A 9 -16.79 -4.78 -0.84
CA THR A 9 -17.30 -6.10 -1.27
C THR A 9 -16.23 -7.03 -1.83
N VAL A 10 -15.21 -6.50 -2.52
CA VAL A 10 -14.06 -7.29 -3.01
C VAL A 10 -13.22 -7.80 -1.84
N ILE A 11 -13.07 -6.98 -0.80
CA ILE A 11 -12.31 -7.31 0.41
C ILE A 11 -13.08 -8.33 1.26
N ASP A 12 -14.36 -8.09 1.49
CA ASP A 12 -15.24 -8.98 2.26
C ASP A 12 -15.29 -10.40 1.64
N ASN A 13 -15.32 -10.47 0.31
CA ASN A 13 -15.32 -11.74 -0.43
C ASN A 13 -13.91 -12.32 -0.68
N GLN A 14 -12.84 -11.64 -0.25
CA GLN A 14 -11.45 -12.02 -0.51
C GLN A 14 -11.14 -12.24 -2.00
N GLU A 15 -11.78 -11.46 -2.87
CA GLU A 15 -11.67 -11.61 -4.32
C GLU A 15 -10.36 -11.00 -4.84
N LEU A 16 -9.59 -11.80 -5.58
CA LEU A 16 -8.32 -11.35 -6.19
C LEU A 16 -8.28 -11.54 -7.71
N ILE A 17 -9.27 -12.18 -8.34
CA ILE A 17 -9.14 -12.62 -9.76
C ILE A 17 -8.98 -11.42 -10.71
N ALA A 18 -9.82 -10.39 -10.58
CA ALA A 18 -9.74 -9.21 -11.44
C ALA A 18 -8.45 -8.42 -11.20
N ILE A 19 -8.07 -8.26 -9.93
CA ILE A 19 -6.84 -7.58 -9.52
C ILE A 19 -5.61 -8.34 -10.02
N LYS A 20 -5.64 -9.67 -9.95
CA LYS A 20 -4.61 -10.55 -10.50
C LYS A 20 -4.39 -10.29 -11.99
N ARG A 21 -5.48 -10.33 -12.76
CA ARG A 21 -5.44 -10.05 -14.20
C ARG A 21 -4.89 -8.65 -14.50
N TYR A 22 -5.26 -7.66 -13.69
CA TYR A 22 -4.78 -6.29 -13.83
C TYR A 22 -3.25 -6.21 -13.66
N PHE A 23 -2.69 -6.72 -12.56
CA PHE A 23 -1.24 -6.69 -12.33
C PHE A 23 -0.44 -7.60 -13.27
N THR A 24 -1.01 -8.74 -13.70
CA THR A 24 -0.40 -9.54 -14.77
C THR A 24 -0.28 -8.76 -16.06
N LYS A 25 -1.29 -7.97 -16.44
CA LYS A 25 -1.22 -7.11 -17.62
C LYS A 25 -0.13 -6.04 -17.46
N LEU A 26 -0.11 -5.32 -16.33
CA LEU A 26 0.93 -4.31 -16.07
C LEU A 26 2.34 -4.91 -16.13
N SER A 27 2.50 -6.14 -15.65
CA SER A 27 3.78 -6.86 -15.70
C SER A 27 4.29 -7.11 -17.11
N SER A 28 3.40 -7.35 -18.07
CA SER A 28 3.80 -7.49 -19.48
C SER A 28 4.27 -6.17 -20.12
N GLU A 29 3.94 -5.04 -19.48
CA GLU A 29 4.26 -3.68 -19.93
C GLU A 29 5.09 -2.93 -18.87
N ALA A 30 5.85 -3.64 -18.05
CA ALA A 30 6.41 -3.14 -16.79
C ALA A 30 7.09 -1.76 -16.88
N ASN A 31 7.91 -1.53 -17.91
CA ASN A 31 8.66 -0.29 -18.09
C ASN A 31 7.79 0.96 -18.30
N MET A 32 6.51 0.80 -18.64
CA MET A 32 5.57 1.90 -18.80
C MET A 32 4.79 2.18 -17.51
N HIS A 33 4.88 1.31 -16.51
CA HIS A 33 4.01 1.31 -15.35
C HIS A 33 4.74 1.33 -14.00
N PHE A 34 6.06 1.58 -13.98
CA PHE A 34 6.81 1.81 -12.75
C PHE A 34 6.16 2.93 -11.92
N GLN A 35 5.83 2.65 -10.66
CA GLN A 35 5.21 3.57 -9.69
C GLN A 35 4.03 4.40 -10.24
N SER A 36 3.21 3.79 -11.10
CA SER A 36 2.14 4.46 -11.84
C SER A 36 0.72 4.21 -11.29
N VAL A 37 0.56 3.27 -10.36
CA VAL A 37 -0.72 2.81 -9.81
C VAL A 37 -0.95 3.38 -8.43
N PHE A 38 -2.08 4.02 -8.22
CA PHE A 38 -2.59 4.43 -6.90
C PHE A 38 -3.74 3.51 -6.51
N ILE A 39 -3.64 2.83 -5.36
CA ILE A 39 -4.72 1.98 -4.83
C ILE A 39 -5.49 2.74 -3.76
N ASP A 40 -6.80 2.78 -3.88
CA ASP A 40 -7.68 3.29 -2.83
C ASP A 40 -8.77 2.29 -2.47
N PHE A 41 -9.35 2.47 -1.30
CA PHE A 41 -10.35 1.57 -0.73
C PHE A 41 -11.67 2.32 -0.58
N GLU A 42 -12.72 1.82 -1.22
CA GLU A 42 -14.06 2.44 -1.22
C GLU A 42 -15.00 1.65 -0.30
N GLY A 43 -15.79 2.37 0.51
CA GLY A 43 -16.77 1.77 1.43
C GLY A 43 -16.27 1.59 2.87
N TYR A 44 -15.21 2.30 3.24
CA TYR A 44 -14.67 2.40 4.60
C TYR A 44 -14.64 3.86 5.10
N ASP A 45 -15.52 4.71 4.56
CA ASP A 45 -15.51 6.15 4.83
C ASP A 45 -16.14 6.49 6.19
N ASP A 46 -16.87 5.54 6.77
CA ASP A 46 -17.62 5.62 8.02
C ASP A 46 -16.84 5.12 9.25
N VAL A 47 -15.60 4.66 9.06
CA VAL A 47 -14.72 4.18 10.15
C VAL A 47 -13.61 5.19 10.45
N LEU A 48 -13.12 5.17 11.71
CA LEU A 48 -12.01 6.03 12.14
C LEU A 48 -10.65 5.37 11.86
N GLU A 49 -10.66 4.05 11.80
CA GLU A 49 -9.52 3.21 11.52
C GLU A 49 -8.90 3.58 10.16
N GLN A 50 -7.59 3.77 10.17
CA GLN A 50 -6.84 3.86 8.93
C GLN A 50 -6.87 2.52 8.20
N VAL A 51 -6.60 2.55 6.90
CA VAL A 51 -6.62 1.36 6.03
C VAL A 51 -5.82 0.17 6.61
N TYR A 52 -4.65 0.44 7.19
CA TYR A 52 -3.78 -0.57 7.79
C TYR A 52 -4.19 -1.00 9.20
N GLU A 53 -5.21 -0.38 9.80
CA GLU A 53 -5.81 -0.75 11.08
C GLU A 53 -7.03 -1.66 10.87
N VAL A 54 -7.68 -1.58 9.71
CA VAL A 54 -8.81 -2.46 9.33
C VAL A 54 -8.30 -3.87 9.00
N LYS A 55 -8.64 -4.84 9.85
CA LYS A 55 -8.14 -6.24 9.77
C LYS A 55 -8.43 -6.91 8.43
N GLU A 56 -9.61 -6.71 7.88
CA GLU A 56 -10.07 -7.27 6.62
C GLU A 56 -9.20 -6.77 5.46
N ILE A 57 -8.89 -5.46 5.46
CA ILE A 57 -8.00 -4.86 4.46
C ILE A 57 -6.59 -5.43 4.61
N ARG A 58 -6.05 -5.51 5.84
CA ARG A 58 -4.73 -6.10 6.08
C ARG A 58 -4.62 -7.53 5.54
N THR A 59 -5.64 -8.34 5.80
CA THR A 59 -5.71 -9.74 5.35
C THR A 59 -5.74 -9.82 3.82
N TRP A 60 -6.55 -8.97 3.20
CA TRP A 60 -6.67 -8.91 1.74
C TRP A 60 -5.37 -8.41 1.08
N VAL A 61 -4.76 -7.36 1.62
CA VAL A 61 -3.47 -6.82 1.14
C VAL A 61 -2.36 -7.85 1.30
N SER A 62 -2.30 -8.58 2.42
CA SER A 62 -1.35 -9.68 2.60
C SER A 62 -1.51 -10.73 1.50
N SER A 63 -2.75 -11.14 1.21
CA SER A 63 -3.05 -12.10 0.14
C SER A 63 -2.69 -11.58 -1.25
N LEU A 64 -2.80 -10.26 -1.47
CA LEU A 64 -2.37 -9.61 -2.70
C LEU A 64 -0.84 -9.65 -2.85
N PHE A 65 -0.09 -9.38 -1.78
CA PHE A 65 1.38 -9.47 -1.77
C PHE A 65 1.87 -10.90 -1.97
N ASP A 66 1.21 -11.89 -1.36
CA ASP A 66 1.54 -13.30 -1.58
C ASP A 66 1.35 -13.70 -3.06
N ALA A 67 0.34 -13.14 -3.72
CA ALA A 67 0.09 -13.36 -5.14
C ALA A 67 1.02 -12.56 -6.07
N PHE A 68 1.40 -11.35 -5.68
CA PHE A 68 2.25 -10.43 -6.44
C PHE A 68 3.32 -9.81 -5.55
N PRO A 69 4.39 -10.55 -5.22
CA PRO A 69 5.36 -10.06 -4.24
C PRO A 69 6.22 -8.88 -4.74
N TYR A 70 6.17 -8.59 -6.04
CA TYR A 70 6.77 -7.40 -6.66
C TYR A 70 5.80 -6.23 -6.83
N LEU A 71 4.62 -6.26 -6.18
CA LEU A 71 3.54 -5.26 -6.30
C LEU A 71 4.06 -3.82 -6.19
N LEU A 72 4.97 -3.56 -5.26
CA LEU A 72 5.57 -2.23 -5.02
C LEU A 72 6.29 -1.63 -6.23
N TYR A 73 6.65 -2.43 -7.23
CA TYR A 73 7.15 -1.91 -8.51
C TYR A 73 6.14 -0.97 -9.18
N PHE A 74 4.84 -1.28 -9.09
CA PHE A 74 3.79 -0.51 -9.76
C PHE A 74 3.17 0.56 -8.88
N ILE A 75 3.24 0.43 -7.55
CA ILE A 75 2.55 1.33 -6.64
C ILE A 75 3.26 2.67 -6.55
N THR A 76 2.50 3.74 -6.67
CA THR A 76 3.02 5.11 -6.57
C THR A 76 3.34 5.49 -5.13
N PRO A 77 4.42 6.23 -4.86
CA PRO A 77 4.71 6.75 -3.52
C PRO A 77 3.88 8.00 -3.17
N LEU A 78 3.08 8.53 -4.11
CA LEU A 78 2.23 9.69 -3.88
C LEU A 78 1.27 9.44 -2.71
N TYR A 79 1.15 10.44 -1.85
CA TYR A 79 0.35 10.36 -0.61
C TYR A 79 0.68 9.14 0.26
N ASN A 80 1.92 8.66 0.22
CA ASN A 80 2.37 7.47 0.94
C ASN A 80 1.57 6.20 0.62
N ASN A 81 1.01 6.09 -0.59
CA ASN A 81 0.15 4.96 -0.96
C ASN A 81 0.89 3.61 -0.84
N ASP A 82 2.16 3.58 -1.24
CA ASP A 82 3.02 2.41 -1.04
C ASP A 82 3.21 2.08 0.44
N LEU A 83 3.60 3.06 1.28
CA LEU A 83 3.80 2.86 2.73
C LEU A 83 2.51 2.44 3.44
N LEU A 84 1.34 2.93 3.01
CA LEU A 84 0.04 2.54 3.54
C LEU A 84 -0.27 1.06 3.25
N LEU A 85 0.04 0.58 2.04
CA LEU A 85 -0.07 -0.85 1.72
C LEU A 85 0.96 -1.68 2.50
N ILE A 86 2.18 -1.17 2.67
CA ILE A 86 3.24 -1.88 3.41
C ILE A 86 2.90 -1.96 4.90
N ALA A 87 2.28 -0.94 5.48
CA ALA A 87 1.84 -0.93 6.86
C ALA A 87 0.88 -2.10 7.17
N CYS A 88 0.12 -2.58 6.18
CA CYS A 88 -0.71 -3.78 6.32
C CYS A 88 0.10 -5.06 6.60
N LEU A 89 1.37 -5.10 6.18
CA LEU A 89 2.30 -6.23 6.37
C LEU A 89 3.22 -6.07 7.59
N CYS A 90 3.19 -4.91 8.26
CA CYS A 90 4.04 -4.57 9.39
C CYS A 90 3.29 -4.71 10.70
N ASP A 91 4.01 -4.96 11.79
CA ASP A 91 3.50 -4.59 13.11
C ASP A 91 3.54 -3.06 13.19
N THR A 92 2.41 -2.44 13.53
CA THR A 92 2.23 -0.99 13.48
C THR A 92 2.00 -0.44 14.88
N GLU A 93 2.83 0.50 15.32
CA GLU A 93 2.55 1.34 16.48
C GLU A 93 2.14 2.74 15.98
N THR A 94 0.88 3.08 16.19
CA THR A 94 0.31 4.34 15.74
C THR A 94 0.43 5.39 16.86
N PHE A 95 1.19 6.46 16.64
CA PHE A 95 1.23 7.60 17.55
C PHE A 95 0.27 8.66 17.03
N ILE A 96 -0.96 8.67 17.54
CA ILE A 96 -1.96 9.67 17.21
C ILE A 96 -2.18 10.58 18.41
N ASP A 97 -2.23 11.89 18.16
CA ASP A 97 -2.91 12.82 19.05
C ASP A 97 -4.43 12.61 18.89
N ALA A 98 -4.97 11.69 19.69
CA ALA A 98 -6.32 11.14 19.54
C ALA A 98 -7.44 12.17 19.73
N GLU A 99 -7.16 13.35 20.31
CA GLU A 99 -8.19 14.35 20.64
C GLU A 99 -8.85 15.00 19.41
N HIS A 100 -8.33 14.78 18.19
CA HIS A 100 -8.80 15.47 16.97
C HIS A 100 -9.08 14.57 15.76
N LEU A 101 -9.15 13.25 15.93
CA LEU A 101 -9.47 12.34 14.82
C LEU A 101 -10.93 12.50 14.37
N LYS A 102 -11.12 12.53 13.05
CA LYS A 102 -12.42 12.50 12.36
C LYS A 102 -12.39 11.38 11.34
N THR A 103 -13.54 10.80 11.04
CA THR A 103 -13.72 9.87 9.92
C THR A 103 -13.49 10.59 8.59
N ASN A 104 -13.19 9.84 7.51
CA ASN A 104 -13.09 10.42 6.17
C ASN A 104 -14.38 11.16 5.79
N GLN A 105 -15.54 10.57 6.13
CA GLN A 105 -16.84 11.19 5.92
C GLN A 105 -17.00 12.53 6.66
N GLU A 106 -16.52 12.65 7.90
CA GLU A 106 -16.58 13.90 8.68
C GLU A 106 -15.65 14.99 8.12
N TYR A 107 -14.49 14.60 7.57
CA TYR A 107 -13.61 15.54 6.86
C TYR A 107 -14.25 16.05 5.57
N ASP A 108 -14.88 15.15 4.79
CA ASP A 108 -15.59 15.49 3.56
C ASP A 108 -16.75 16.46 3.83
N GLN A 109 -17.53 16.20 4.88
CA GLN A 109 -18.63 17.08 5.33
C GLN A 109 -18.16 18.48 5.71
N GLN A 110 -16.89 18.62 6.12
CA GLN A 110 -16.30 19.90 6.50
C GLN A 110 -15.49 20.53 5.36
N HIS A 111 -15.48 19.93 4.17
CA HIS A 111 -14.68 20.35 3.02
C HIS A 111 -13.17 20.47 3.35
N ILE A 112 -12.69 19.62 4.26
CA ILE A 112 -11.29 19.57 4.68
C ILE A 112 -10.58 18.51 3.83
N ASP A 113 -9.55 18.93 3.08
CA ASP A 113 -8.75 17.99 2.30
C ASP A 113 -7.83 17.18 3.22
N ILE A 114 -8.23 15.93 3.51
CA ILE A 114 -7.49 15.00 4.36
C ILE A 114 -6.06 14.78 3.89
N PHE A 115 -5.79 14.81 2.59
CA PHE A 115 -4.45 14.59 2.06
C PHE A 115 -3.50 15.76 2.38
N LEU A 116 -4.05 16.94 2.65
CA LEU A 116 -3.30 18.15 3.00
C LEU A 116 -3.31 18.46 4.50
N THR A 117 -4.33 17.99 5.23
CA THR A 117 -4.61 18.46 6.60
C THR A 117 -4.77 17.34 7.63
N ALA A 118 -4.81 16.06 7.23
CA ALA A 118 -4.82 14.98 8.20
C ALA A 118 -3.59 15.11 9.12
N PRO A 119 -3.74 14.90 10.43
CA PRO A 119 -2.61 14.93 11.35
C PRO A 119 -1.53 14.01 10.81
N LYS A 120 -0.29 14.52 10.72
CA LYS A 120 0.85 13.71 10.29
C LYS A 120 1.01 12.57 11.28
N MET A 121 0.53 11.39 10.91
CA MET A 121 0.71 10.19 11.71
C MET A 121 2.19 9.84 11.69
N ALA A 122 2.81 9.84 12.86
CA ALA A 122 4.07 9.15 13.04
C ALA A 122 3.75 7.65 13.13
N LEU A 123 4.02 6.94 12.04
CA LEU A 123 3.88 5.49 11.97
C LEU A 123 5.25 4.88 12.25
N ASP A 124 5.38 4.20 13.39
CA ASP A 124 6.52 3.29 13.57
C ASP A 124 6.13 1.94 12.97
N LEU A 125 6.69 1.66 11.79
CA LEU A 125 6.44 0.44 11.04
C LEU A 125 7.56 -0.56 11.37
N LYS A 126 7.19 -1.68 12.00
CA LYS A 126 8.13 -2.78 12.30
C LYS A 126 7.83 -3.95 11.37
N MET A 127 8.74 -4.23 10.44
CA MET A 127 8.60 -5.33 9.50
C MET A 127 9.50 -6.50 9.90
N LYS A 128 8.93 -7.70 9.92
CA LYS A 128 9.72 -8.94 10.07
C LYS A 128 10.74 -9.05 8.94
N ARG A 129 12.00 -9.37 9.28
CA ARG A 129 13.07 -9.61 8.30
C ARG A 129 12.66 -10.54 7.15
N SER A 130 11.90 -11.59 7.43
CA SER A 130 11.41 -12.53 6.41
C SER A 130 10.56 -11.85 5.34
N ASN A 131 9.71 -10.90 5.71
CA ASN A 131 8.85 -10.17 4.77
C ASN A 131 9.69 -9.22 3.92
N TYR A 132 10.63 -8.50 4.56
CA TYR A 132 11.58 -7.63 3.87
C TYR A 132 12.40 -8.40 2.83
N GLU A 133 12.96 -9.56 3.22
CA GLU A 133 13.74 -10.41 2.31
C GLU A 133 12.88 -10.95 1.16
N HIS A 134 11.64 -11.34 1.44
CA HIS A 134 10.70 -11.79 0.41
C HIS A 134 10.45 -10.69 -0.63
N ILE A 135 10.14 -9.47 -0.18
CA ILE A 135 9.91 -8.31 -1.05
C ILE A 135 11.16 -8.01 -1.88
N ASN A 136 12.33 -7.93 -1.23
CA ASN A 136 13.60 -7.64 -1.90
C ASN A 136 13.90 -8.68 -2.99
N MET A 137 13.80 -9.98 -2.66
CA MET A 137 14.02 -11.05 -3.63
C MET A 137 13.04 -10.98 -4.81
N ALA A 138 11.76 -10.68 -4.55
CA ALA A 138 10.75 -10.56 -5.59
C ALA A 138 11.03 -9.37 -6.53
N LEU A 139 11.38 -8.21 -5.97
CA LEU A 139 11.73 -7.03 -6.76
C LEU A 139 13.01 -7.25 -7.57
N GLN A 140 14.05 -7.85 -6.98
CA GLN A 140 15.27 -8.20 -7.71
C GLN A 140 14.98 -9.13 -8.88
N ARG A 141 14.17 -10.18 -8.68
CA ARG A 141 13.74 -11.08 -9.77
C ARG A 141 12.96 -10.32 -10.83
N PHE A 142 12.04 -9.46 -10.43
CA PHE A 142 11.21 -8.69 -11.35
C PHE A 142 12.01 -7.66 -12.15
N GLN A 143 13.03 -7.05 -11.56
CA GLN A 143 13.96 -6.14 -12.24
C GLN A 143 14.65 -6.79 -13.45
N TYR A 144 14.97 -8.08 -13.39
CA TYR A 144 15.49 -8.78 -14.57
C TYR A 144 14.45 -8.90 -15.69
N LEU A 145 13.17 -9.06 -15.34
CA LEU A 145 12.06 -9.17 -16.29
C LEU A 145 11.71 -7.80 -16.90
N SER A 146 11.62 -6.76 -16.09
CA SER A 146 11.36 -5.40 -16.56
C SER A 146 12.55 -4.82 -17.33
N LYS A 147 13.78 -5.22 -16.98
CA LYS A 147 15.05 -4.60 -17.43
C LYS A 147 15.27 -3.20 -16.85
N ASP A 148 14.51 -2.84 -15.81
CA ASP A 148 14.69 -1.59 -15.07
C ASP A 148 15.61 -1.81 -13.87
N ARG A 149 16.88 -1.42 -14.01
CA ARG A 149 17.90 -1.63 -12.98
C ARG A 149 17.83 -0.65 -11.81
N HIS A 150 17.03 0.41 -11.92
CA HIS A 150 16.97 1.49 -10.94
C HIS A 150 15.76 1.34 -10.01
N ALA A 151 14.71 0.66 -10.45
CA ALA A 151 13.49 0.44 -9.68
C ALA A 151 13.73 -0.19 -8.29
N THR A 152 14.41 -1.33 -8.21
CA THR A 152 14.59 -2.03 -6.93
C THR A 152 15.33 -1.17 -5.91
N PRO A 153 16.50 -0.55 -6.21
CA PRO A 153 17.15 0.35 -5.27
C PRO A 153 16.27 1.51 -4.79
N ILE A 154 15.46 2.11 -5.67
CA ILE A 154 14.55 3.22 -5.30
C ILE A 154 13.52 2.74 -4.27
N ILE A 155 12.90 1.60 -4.52
CA ILE A 155 11.87 1.04 -3.63
C ILE A 155 12.51 0.62 -2.31
N MET A 156 13.60 -0.14 -2.34
CA MET A 156 14.25 -0.65 -1.12
C MET A 156 14.77 0.48 -0.23
N ASN A 157 15.40 1.52 -0.80
CA ASN A 157 15.85 2.69 -0.03
C ASN A 157 14.67 3.40 0.66
N ARG A 158 13.52 3.49 -0.01
CA ARG A 158 12.31 4.06 0.57
C ARG A 158 11.78 3.20 1.73
N LEU A 159 11.77 1.88 1.60
CA LEU A 159 11.40 0.97 2.71
C LEU A 159 12.32 1.19 3.91
N GLU A 160 13.64 1.13 3.69
CA GLU A 160 14.65 1.22 4.74
C GLU A 160 14.67 2.58 5.44
N SER A 161 14.21 3.65 4.77
CA SER A 161 14.11 4.98 5.36
C SER A 161 12.86 5.18 6.24
N ASN A 162 11.86 4.29 6.14
CA ASN A 162 10.55 4.47 6.79
C ASN A 162 10.13 3.28 7.66
N ILE A 163 10.88 2.19 7.66
CA ILE A 163 10.50 0.93 8.30
C ILE A 163 11.68 0.36 9.08
N SER A 164 11.42 0.02 10.33
CA SER A 164 12.34 -0.72 11.19
C SER A 164 12.25 -2.21 10.87
N ILE A 165 13.37 -2.82 10.48
CA ILE A 165 13.44 -4.27 10.21
C ILE A 165 13.78 -4.99 11.52
N ILE A 166 12.89 -5.87 11.97
CA ILE A 166 13.03 -6.63 13.22
C ILE A 166 13.15 -8.14 12.98
#